data_AF-A0A0B2ULG3-F1
#
_entry.id   AF-A0A0B2ULG3-F1
#
_cell.length_a   1.000
_cell.length_b   1.000
_cell.length_c   1.000
_cell.angle_alpha   90.00
_cell.angle_beta   90.00
_cell.angle_gamma   90.00
#
_symmetry.space_group_name_H-M   'P 1'
#
loop_
_entity.id
_entity.type
_entity.pdbx_description
1 polymer ?
#
loop_
_entity_poly.entity_id
_entity_poly.type
_entity_poly.pdbx_seq_one_letter_code
_entity_poly.pdbx_strand_id
1 'polypeptide(L)'
;MEMLSRIDPLEKKMLISLLLTMLISYNMKNRSAIHSFVSSLIVLQIAFDHKHVLYLLASLTLNMILLKYASASRYLFTVINIAILYIYKVFGIHFEQRISGAFDISGVLMLMTIKMSYLGKEYKKDKNSIRDALSYVLFIPGLLMGPVPTFESFMKNKYERPKKLFHGAFLKSILFLVFFQIIRINIPKEYITQNLLPLPIRLICLYLFTVGNRLKFYFVWYFSHGCFMFQNFSSLLNIDFFKVELATDVKELSNYWNIYAGVWLKDCFFNPIRAKSTFWASIATTTVSALWHGINPCYLIMFLSITTSNVVVKNNNILIRKFCPSMLWILSRVQMFVITSYFTPSFFLLNLSELISTWKGVYYIGHVFLASSLILQAILKSTINQELQKCKRATKSSTACN
;
A
#
# COMPACT_ATOMS: atom_id res chain seq x y z
N MET A 1 -20.06 15.55 -25.00
CA MET A 1 -18.74 15.36 -25.65
C MET A 1 -17.70 16.40 -25.22
N GLU A 2 -18.09 17.64 -24.93
CA GLU A 2 -17.20 18.72 -24.42
C GLU A 2 -16.60 18.49 -23.01
N MET A 3 -17.24 17.70 -22.15
CA MET A 3 -16.71 17.44 -20.80
C MET A 3 -15.54 16.43 -20.82
N LEU A 4 -15.50 15.54 -21.81
CA LEU A 4 -14.41 14.58 -21.99
C LEU A 4 -13.17 15.24 -22.60
N SER A 5 -13.29 16.32 -23.38
CA SER A 5 -12.12 17.00 -23.97
C SER A 5 -11.24 17.70 -22.91
N ARG A 6 -11.82 18.07 -21.75
CA ARG A 6 -11.11 18.71 -20.62
C ARG A 6 -10.31 17.76 -19.73
N ILE A 7 -10.48 16.44 -19.87
CA ILE A 7 -9.73 15.46 -19.08
C ILE A 7 -8.31 15.34 -19.64
N ASP A 8 -7.31 15.32 -18.76
CA ASP A 8 -5.91 15.16 -19.10
C ASP A 8 -5.69 13.93 -20.01
N PRO A 9 -4.92 14.05 -21.10
CA PRO A 9 -4.70 12.94 -22.03
C PRO A 9 -4.14 11.67 -21.38
N LEU A 10 -3.33 11.78 -20.33
CA LEU A 10 -2.77 10.63 -19.61
C LEU A 10 -3.84 9.99 -18.70
N GLU A 11 -4.68 10.81 -18.04
CA GLU A 11 -5.82 10.30 -17.28
C GLU A 11 -6.78 9.49 -18.18
N LYS A 12 -7.03 9.96 -19.42
CA LYS A 12 -7.82 9.21 -20.42
C LYS A 12 -7.20 7.85 -20.74
N LYS A 13 -5.88 7.82 -21.02
CA LYS A 13 -5.15 6.57 -21.30
C LYS A 13 -5.29 5.59 -20.15
N MET A 14 -5.14 6.07 -18.90
CA MET A 14 -5.32 5.23 -17.73
C MET A 14 -6.74 4.69 -17.62
N LEU A 15 -7.78 5.52 -17.77
CA LEU A 15 -9.17 5.07 -17.72
C LEU A 15 -9.48 4.01 -18.80
N ILE A 16 -8.97 4.19 -20.02
CA ILE A 16 -9.10 3.21 -21.11
C ILE A 16 -8.40 1.90 -20.72
N SER A 17 -7.18 1.97 -20.16
CA SER A 17 -6.45 0.78 -19.71
C SER A 17 -7.17 0.03 -18.58
N LEU A 18 -7.86 0.73 -17.68
CA LEU A 18 -8.69 0.13 -16.64
C LEU A 18 -9.90 -0.58 -17.24
N LEU A 19 -10.63 0.09 -18.14
CA LEU A 19 -11.76 -0.52 -18.84
C LEU A 19 -11.32 -1.80 -19.56
N LEU A 20 -10.19 -1.75 -20.28
CA LEU A 20 -9.63 -2.90 -20.96
C LEU A 20 -9.23 -4.02 -19.98
N THR A 21 -8.62 -3.67 -18.85
CA THR A 21 -8.27 -4.63 -17.77
C THR A 21 -9.53 -5.34 -17.28
N MET A 22 -10.63 -4.62 -17.04
CA MET A 22 -11.90 -5.19 -16.62
C MET A 22 -12.51 -6.10 -17.70
N LEU A 23 -12.56 -5.65 -18.96
CA LEU A 23 -13.12 -6.42 -20.07
C LEU A 23 -12.34 -7.72 -20.33
N ILE A 24 -11.01 -7.65 -20.32
CA ILE A 24 -10.16 -8.83 -20.45
C ILE A 24 -10.37 -9.76 -19.26
N SER A 25 -10.38 -9.22 -18.03
CA SER A 25 -10.62 -10.03 -16.82
C SER A 25 -12.00 -10.69 -16.82
N TYR A 26 -13.02 -10.09 -17.43
CA TYR A 26 -14.35 -10.69 -17.55
C TYR A 26 -14.42 -11.82 -18.61
N ASN A 27 -13.69 -11.65 -19.72
CA ASN A 27 -13.73 -12.56 -20.87
C ASN A 27 -12.67 -13.66 -20.84
N MET A 28 -11.62 -13.51 -20.03
CA MET A 28 -10.54 -14.47 -19.90
C MET A 28 -11.08 -15.80 -19.32
N LYS A 29 -11.13 -16.83 -20.18
CA LYS A 29 -11.56 -18.19 -19.82
C LYS A 29 -10.40 -19.05 -19.30
N ASN A 30 -9.22 -18.89 -19.90
CA ASN A 30 -8.02 -19.65 -19.59
C ASN A 30 -6.85 -18.69 -19.32
N ARG A 31 -6.00 -19.03 -18.35
CA ARG A 31 -4.83 -18.21 -17.94
C ARG A 31 -3.56 -18.68 -18.65
N SER A 32 -3.63 -18.81 -19.98
CA SER A 32 -2.48 -19.22 -20.78
C SER A 32 -1.44 -18.11 -20.84
N ALA A 33 -0.16 -18.47 -20.89
CA ALA A 33 0.94 -17.50 -20.92
C ALA A 33 0.84 -16.56 -22.14
N ILE A 34 0.44 -17.09 -23.31
CA ILE A 34 0.28 -16.30 -24.53
C ILE A 34 -0.82 -15.26 -24.37
N HIS A 35 -1.99 -15.66 -23.84
CA HIS A 35 -3.09 -14.72 -23.62
C HIS A 35 -2.69 -13.65 -22.61
N SER A 36 -2.15 -14.04 -21.45
CA SER A 36 -1.66 -13.09 -20.44
C SER A 36 -0.61 -12.14 -21.02
N PHE A 37 0.34 -12.64 -21.82
CA PHE A 37 1.38 -11.82 -22.44
C PHE A 37 0.79 -10.80 -23.41
N VAL A 38 0.02 -11.24 -24.42
CA VAL A 38 -0.56 -10.35 -25.43
C VAL A 38 -1.49 -9.33 -24.79
N SER A 39 -2.40 -9.77 -23.92
CA SER A 39 -3.32 -8.87 -23.21
C SER A 39 -2.57 -7.85 -22.34
N SER A 40 -1.52 -8.27 -21.63
CA SER A 40 -0.74 -7.37 -20.79
C SER A 40 -0.01 -6.33 -21.63
N LEU A 41 0.55 -6.73 -22.77
CA LEU A 41 1.26 -5.82 -23.67
C LEU A 41 0.33 -4.73 -24.20
N ILE A 42 -0.89 -5.09 -24.62
CA ILE A 42 -1.89 -4.13 -25.09
C ILE A 42 -2.27 -3.15 -23.98
N VAL A 43 -2.60 -3.66 -22.78
CA VAL A 43 -2.98 -2.83 -21.62
C VAL A 43 -1.85 -1.86 -21.24
N LEU A 44 -0.61 -2.35 -21.16
CA LEU A 44 0.54 -1.55 -20.78
C LEU A 44 0.92 -0.52 -21.84
N GLN A 45 0.80 -0.88 -23.12
CA GLN A 45 1.08 0.04 -24.23
C GLN A 45 0.12 1.21 -24.24
N ILE A 46 -1.18 0.97 -23.99
CA ILE A 46 -2.19 2.02 -23.90
C ILE A 46 -1.95 2.89 -22.66
N ALA A 47 -1.62 2.27 -21.52
CA ALA A 47 -1.42 2.97 -20.26
C ALA A 47 -0.17 3.87 -20.26
N PHE A 48 0.95 3.37 -20.78
CA PHE A 48 2.27 3.98 -20.54
C PHE A 48 3.10 4.26 -21.79
N ASP A 49 2.66 3.91 -23.00
CA ASP A 49 3.43 4.07 -24.25
C ASP A 49 4.69 3.18 -24.36
N HIS A 50 5.24 3.12 -25.58
CA HIS A 50 6.26 2.12 -25.96
C HIS A 50 7.53 2.18 -25.12
N LYS A 51 7.96 3.38 -24.74
CA LYS A 51 9.21 3.61 -24.02
C LYS A 51 9.20 2.90 -22.67
N HIS A 52 8.15 3.16 -21.90
CA HIS A 52 7.95 2.54 -20.60
C HIS A 52 7.78 1.02 -20.73
N VAL A 53 7.02 0.56 -21.73
CA VAL A 53 6.80 -0.87 -21.98
C VAL A 53 8.12 -1.58 -22.30
N LEU A 54 9.00 -0.97 -23.09
CA LEU A 54 10.31 -1.55 -23.43
C LEU A 54 11.16 -1.78 -22.18
N TYR A 55 11.20 -0.80 -21.26
CA TYR A 55 11.91 -0.95 -19.98
C TYR A 55 11.32 -2.09 -19.14
N LEU A 56 9.99 -2.19 -19.07
CA LEU A 56 9.32 -3.27 -18.36
C LEU A 56 9.64 -4.65 -18.98
N LEU A 57 9.64 -4.76 -20.30
CA LEU A 57 9.99 -6.00 -21.00
C LEU A 57 11.45 -6.40 -20.78
N ALA A 58 12.37 -5.43 -20.75
CA ALA A 58 13.78 -5.68 -20.41
C ALA A 58 13.91 -6.21 -18.97
N SER A 59 13.24 -5.56 -18.01
CA SER A 59 13.16 -6.02 -16.62
C SER A 59 12.56 -7.42 -16.48
N LEU A 60 11.45 -7.70 -17.18
CA LEU A 60 10.80 -9.00 -17.19
C LEU A 60 11.74 -10.07 -17.75
N THR A 61 12.42 -9.78 -18.85
CA THR A 61 13.37 -10.69 -19.50
C THR A 61 14.51 -11.03 -18.56
N LEU A 62 15.12 -10.03 -17.91
CA LEU A 62 16.17 -10.25 -16.90
C LEU A 62 15.66 -11.15 -15.77
N ASN A 63 14.47 -10.86 -15.21
CA ASN A 63 13.86 -11.65 -14.15
C ASN A 63 13.61 -13.10 -14.56
N MET A 64 13.14 -13.35 -15.79
CA MET A 64 12.90 -14.70 -16.30
C MET A 64 14.21 -15.47 -16.55
N ILE A 65 15.25 -14.79 -17.06
CA ILE A 65 16.59 -15.38 -17.22
C ILE A 65 17.15 -15.79 -15.85
N LEU A 66 17.08 -14.90 -14.86
CA LEU A 66 17.51 -15.19 -13.49
C LEU A 66 16.71 -16.33 -12.87
N LEU A 67 15.39 -16.37 -13.06
CA LEU A 67 14.56 -17.47 -12.55
C LEU A 67 14.92 -18.82 -13.18
N LYS A 68 15.22 -18.84 -14.49
CA LYS A 68 15.57 -20.06 -15.21
C LYS A 68 16.96 -20.57 -14.82
N TYR A 69 17.96 -19.70 -14.86
CA TYR A 69 19.36 -20.12 -14.80
C TYR A 69 20.01 -19.92 -13.44
N ALA A 70 19.57 -18.94 -12.63
CA ALA A 70 20.06 -18.78 -11.27
C ALA A 70 19.17 -19.53 -10.26
N SER A 71 19.71 -19.86 -9.10
CA SER A 71 18.98 -20.28 -7.90
C SER A 71 18.77 -19.07 -6.99
N ALA A 72 18.15 -18.01 -7.52
CA ALA A 72 17.98 -16.76 -6.80
C ALA A 72 16.91 -16.90 -5.70
N SER A 73 17.26 -16.48 -4.48
CA SER A 73 16.33 -16.46 -3.35
C SER A 73 15.31 -15.32 -3.47
N ARG A 74 14.20 -15.42 -2.72
CA ARG A 74 13.22 -14.32 -2.57
C ARG A 74 13.85 -12.97 -2.21
N TYR A 75 14.92 -12.98 -1.41
CA TYR A 75 15.63 -11.77 -0.99
C TYR A 75 16.41 -11.16 -2.14
N LEU A 76 17.12 -11.99 -2.92
CA LEU A 76 17.86 -11.52 -4.09
C LEU A 76 16.92 -10.93 -5.14
N PHE A 77 15.79 -11.57 -5.42
CA PHE A 77 14.77 -11.01 -6.32
C PHE A 77 14.20 -9.69 -5.81
N THR A 78 13.97 -9.56 -4.49
CA THR A 78 13.50 -8.31 -3.91
C THR A 78 14.51 -7.18 -4.13
N VAL A 79 15.79 -7.42 -3.82
CA VAL A 79 16.86 -6.43 -3.98
C VAL A 79 17.04 -6.04 -5.46
N ILE A 80 17.08 -7.01 -6.36
CA ILE A 80 17.23 -6.77 -7.80
C ILE A 80 16.07 -5.93 -8.33
N ASN A 81 14.82 -6.24 -7.95
CA ASN A 81 13.66 -5.50 -8.47
C ASN A 81 13.53 -4.10 -7.85
N ILE A 82 13.95 -3.89 -6.59
CA ILE A 82 14.10 -2.54 -6.03
C ILE A 82 15.18 -1.76 -6.78
N ALA A 83 16.32 -2.38 -7.08
CA ALA A 83 17.39 -1.75 -7.86
C ALA A 83 16.91 -1.38 -9.26
N ILE A 84 16.17 -2.25 -9.95
CA ILE A 84 15.55 -1.96 -11.26
C ILE A 84 14.59 -0.76 -11.16
N LEU A 85 13.76 -0.70 -10.11
CA LEU A 85 12.88 0.44 -9.88
C LEU A 85 13.67 1.73 -9.65
N TYR A 86 14.80 1.67 -8.94
CA TYR A 86 15.63 2.83 -8.64
C TYR A 86 16.38 3.32 -9.87
N ILE A 87 16.94 2.40 -10.66
CA ILE A 87 17.56 2.72 -11.96
C ILE A 87 16.54 3.43 -12.84
N TYR A 88 15.31 2.91 -12.89
CA TYR A 88 14.22 3.54 -13.62
C TYR A 88 13.92 4.95 -13.10
N LYS A 89 13.80 5.15 -11.79
CA LYS A 89 13.48 6.47 -11.20
C LYS A 89 14.60 7.50 -11.34
N VAL A 90 15.86 7.09 -11.22
CA VAL A 90 17.02 7.99 -11.27
C VAL A 90 17.41 8.31 -12.71
N PHE A 91 17.55 7.28 -13.54
CA PHE A 91 18.09 7.44 -14.89
C PHE A 91 17.01 7.54 -15.95
N GLY A 92 15.77 7.11 -15.66
CA GLY A 92 14.70 7.10 -16.65
C GLY A 92 14.35 8.48 -17.20
N ILE A 93 14.59 9.57 -16.47
CA ILE A 93 14.36 10.93 -16.98
C ILE A 93 15.15 11.23 -18.27
N HIS A 94 16.32 10.59 -18.47
CA HIS A 94 17.12 10.71 -19.68
C HIS A 94 16.49 10.03 -20.90
N PHE A 95 15.57 9.09 -20.66
CA PHE A 95 14.90 8.30 -21.68
C PHE A 95 13.46 8.80 -21.93
N GLU A 96 12.78 9.24 -20.88
CA GLU A 96 11.39 9.69 -20.90
C GLU A 96 11.15 10.71 -19.78
N GLN A 97 10.85 11.95 -20.16
CA GLN A 97 10.75 13.08 -19.23
C GLN A 97 9.60 12.93 -18.22
N ARG A 98 8.61 12.07 -18.50
CA ARG A 98 7.46 11.80 -17.62
C ARG A 98 7.80 10.99 -16.35
N ILE A 99 9.03 10.50 -16.19
CA ILE A 99 9.43 9.54 -15.14
C ILE A 99 9.45 10.11 -13.69
N SER A 100 9.06 11.37 -13.50
CA SER A 100 8.81 11.99 -12.20
C SER A 100 7.33 12.20 -11.87
N GLY A 101 6.42 11.90 -12.80
CA GLY A 101 4.99 12.18 -12.69
C GLY A 101 4.15 11.06 -12.04
N ALA A 102 2.83 11.28 -11.98
CA ALA A 102 1.87 10.34 -11.40
C ALA A 102 1.50 9.15 -12.33
N PHE A 103 1.90 9.19 -13.60
CA PHE A 103 1.45 8.26 -14.66
C PHE A 103 2.63 7.53 -15.31
N ASP A 104 3.37 6.76 -14.52
CA ASP A 104 4.52 5.99 -14.97
C ASP A 104 4.45 4.51 -14.52
N ILE A 105 5.37 3.67 -14.99
CA ILE A 105 5.36 2.22 -14.69
C ILE A 105 5.87 1.85 -13.29
N SER A 106 6.14 2.81 -12.40
CA SER A 106 6.71 2.52 -11.08
C SER A 106 5.82 1.59 -10.27
N GLY A 107 4.50 1.78 -10.33
CA GLY A 107 3.54 0.89 -9.68
C GLY A 107 3.65 -0.56 -10.19
N VAL A 108 3.85 -0.76 -11.50
CA VAL A 108 4.00 -2.09 -12.09
C VAL A 108 5.32 -2.74 -11.65
N LEU A 109 6.43 -1.99 -11.62
CA LEU A 109 7.73 -2.45 -11.14
C LEU A 109 7.70 -2.77 -9.63
N MET A 110 6.97 -1.99 -8.84
CA MET A 110 6.73 -2.25 -7.43
C MET A 110 5.99 -3.60 -7.23
N LEU A 111 4.93 -3.86 -8.00
CA LEU A 111 4.21 -5.14 -7.94
C LEU A 111 5.08 -6.31 -8.45
N MET A 112 5.92 -6.07 -9.47
CA MET A 112 6.90 -7.04 -9.97
C MET A 112 7.85 -7.49 -8.85
N THR A 113 8.28 -6.56 -7.98
CA THR A 113 9.13 -6.88 -6.82
C THR A 113 8.50 -7.95 -5.94
N ILE A 114 7.21 -7.78 -5.60
CA ILE A 114 6.47 -8.74 -4.75
C ILE A 114 6.29 -10.08 -5.48
N LYS A 115 5.89 -10.05 -6.76
CA LYS A 115 5.68 -11.26 -7.57
C LYS A 115 6.97 -12.07 -7.72
N MET A 116 8.09 -11.42 -8.02
CA MET A 116 9.38 -12.07 -8.14
C MET A 116 9.91 -12.56 -6.79
N SER A 117 9.61 -11.86 -5.69
CA SER A 117 9.88 -12.37 -4.34
C SER A 117 9.11 -13.67 -4.04
N TYR A 118 7.84 -13.79 -4.44
CA TYR A 118 7.10 -15.05 -4.29
C TYR A 118 7.66 -16.14 -5.19
N LEU A 119 7.96 -15.85 -6.46
CA LEU A 119 8.61 -16.81 -7.36
C LEU A 119 9.95 -17.31 -6.78
N GLY A 120 10.79 -16.43 -6.24
CA GLY A 120 12.04 -16.81 -5.58
C GLY A 120 11.89 -17.67 -4.31
N LYS A 121 10.67 -17.84 -3.80
CA LYS A 121 10.36 -18.72 -2.65
C LYS A 121 9.64 -20.00 -3.08
N GLU A 122 8.71 -19.89 -4.02
CA GLU A 122 7.69 -20.90 -4.31
C GLU A 122 7.87 -21.59 -5.67
N TYR A 123 8.63 -20.99 -6.59
CA TYR A 123 8.87 -21.57 -7.91
C TYR A 123 9.79 -22.79 -7.82
N LYS A 124 9.30 -23.92 -8.32
CA LYS A 124 10.02 -25.21 -8.31
C LYS A 124 10.29 -25.64 -9.76
N LYS A 125 11.57 -25.71 -10.15
CA LYS A 125 11.99 -25.99 -11.54
C LYS A 125 11.48 -27.34 -12.07
N ASP A 126 11.28 -28.31 -11.19
CA ASP A 126 10.73 -29.64 -11.47
C ASP A 126 9.20 -29.63 -11.70
N LYS A 127 8.47 -28.68 -11.11
CA LYS A 127 6.99 -28.62 -11.17
C LYS A 127 6.44 -27.49 -12.02
N ASN A 128 7.23 -26.46 -12.27
CA ASN A 128 6.76 -25.20 -12.83
C ASN A 128 7.58 -24.81 -14.06
N SER A 129 6.89 -24.37 -15.10
CA SER A 129 7.50 -23.83 -16.31
C SER A 129 7.65 -22.30 -16.23
N ILE A 130 8.54 -21.74 -17.05
CA ILE A 130 8.64 -20.28 -17.22
C ILE A 130 7.33 -19.69 -17.74
N ARG A 131 6.56 -20.48 -18.51
CA ARG A 131 5.23 -20.08 -18.96
C ARG A 131 4.29 -19.86 -17.76
N ASP A 132 4.40 -20.66 -16.70
CA ASP A 132 3.65 -20.47 -15.47
C ASP A 132 4.04 -19.18 -14.74
N ALA A 133 5.35 -18.92 -14.66
CA ALA A 133 5.87 -17.68 -14.08
C ALA A 133 5.40 -16.45 -14.86
N LEU A 134 5.45 -16.49 -16.21
CA LEU A 134 4.94 -15.42 -17.07
C LEU A 134 3.43 -15.20 -16.92
N SER A 135 2.64 -16.28 -16.88
CA SER A 135 1.19 -16.19 -16.62
C SER A 135 0.88 -15.51 -15.29
N TYR A 136 1.68 -15.80 -14.24
CA TYR A 136 1.51 -15.19 -12.93
C TYR A 136 1.93 -13.71 -12.91
N VAL A 137 3.11 -13.41 -13.47
CA VAL A 137 3.66 -12.07 -13.49
C VAL A 137 2.77 -11.11 -14.28
N LEU A 138 2.29 -11.54 -15.44
CA LEU A 138 1.47 -10.76 -16.36
C LEU A 138 -0.04 -10.98 -16.16
N PHE A 139 -0.43 -11.49 -14.99
CA PHE A 139 -1.84 -11.71 -14.69
C PHE A 139 -2.62 -10.39 -14.65
N ILE A 140 -3.59 -10.24 -15.55
CA ILE A 140 -4.28 -8.98 -15.86
C ILE A 140 -4.95 -8.32 -14.64
N PRO A 141 -5.74 -9.02 -13.80
CA PRO A 141 -6.38 -8.39 -12.64
C PRO A 141 -5.42 -7.68 -11.68
N GLY A 142 -4.18 -8.19 -11.57
CA GLY A 142 -3.13 -7.69 -10.70
C GLY A 142 -1.95 -7.07 -11.45
N LEU A 143 -2.15 -6.63 -12.70
CA LEU A 143 -1.06 -6.15 -13.56
C LEU A 143 -0.66 -4.71 -13.21
N LEU A 144 -1.63 -3.79 -13.26
CA LEU A 144 -1.43 -2.36 -13.01
C LEU A 144 -1.51 -2.00 -11.53
N MET A 145 -2.22 -2.82 -10.76
CA MET A 145 -2.61 -2.56 -9.39
C MET A 145 -2.63 -3.86 -8.58
N GLY A 146 -2.26 -3.78 -7.31
CA GLY A 146 -2.42 -4.90 -6.38
C GLY A 146 -3.91 -5.18 -6.09
N PRO A 147 -4.23 -6.31 -5.44
CA PRO A 147 -3.32 -7.14 -4.64
C PRO A 147 -2.43 -8.11 -5.43
N VAL A 148 -1.40 -8.63 -4.76
CA VAL A 148 -0.50 -9.67 -5.30
C VAL A 148 -0.71 -10.96 -4.51
N PRO A 149 -1.39 -11.98 -5.06
CA PRO A 149 -1.46 -13.30 -4.43
C PRO A 149 -0.10 -14.00 -4.48
N THR A 150 0.08 -15.02 -3.63
CA THR A 150 1.27 -15.89 -3.73
C THR A 150 1.26 -16.68 -5.04
N PHE A 151 2.43 -17.16 -5.48
CA PHE A 151 2.53 -17.95 -6.69
C PHE A 151 1.80 -19.29 -6.54
N GLU A 152 1.90 -19.95 -5.37
CA GLU A 152 1.15 -21.16 -5.08
C GLU A 152 -0.36 -20.94 -5.11
N SER A 153 -0.86 -19.84 -4.53
CA SER A 153 -2.29 -19.51 -4.56
C SER A 153 -2.78 -19.28 -5.99
N PHE A 154 -1.97 -18.60 -6.81
CA PHE A 154 -2.26 -18.41 -8.22
C PHE A 154 -2.31 -19.73 -8.98
N MET A 155 -1.34 -20.62 -8.77
CA MET A 155 -1.26 -21.92 -9.46
C MET A 155 -2.41 -22.85 -9.09
N LYS A 156 -2.81 -22.89 -7.82
CA LYS A 156 -4.00 -23.66 -7.37
C LYS A 156 -5.27 -23.22 -8.09
N ASN A 157 -5.44 -21.91 -8.27
CA ASN A 157 -6.64 -21.35 -8.89
C ASN A 157 -6.55 -21.32 -10.44
N LYS A 158 -5.38 -21.56 -11.04
CA LYS A 158 -5.10 -21.32 -12.48
C LYS A 158 -6.09 -21.99 -13.44
N TYR A 159 -6.59 -23.16 -13.07
CA TYR A 159 -7.48 -24.00 -13.88
C TYR A 159 -8.95 -23.92 -13.47
N GLU A 160 -9.29 -23.16 -12.43
CA GLU A 160 -10.67 -23.00 -12.00
C GLU A 160 -11.44 -22.07 -12.95
N ARG A 161 -12.60 -22.52 -13.43
CA ARG A 161 -13.47 -21.72 -14.29
C ARG A 161 -14.12 -20.56 -13.52
N PRO A 162 -13.99 -19.31 -13.98
CA PRO A 162 -14.64 -18.14 -13.39
C PRO A 162 -16.11 -18.37 -12.99
N LYS A 163 -16.42 -18.16 -11.71
CA LYS A 163 -17.77 -18.02 -11.19
C LYS A 163 -18.15 -16.55 -11.34
N LYS A 164 -18.80 -16.23 -12.46
CA LYS A 164 -19.22 -14.86 -12.78
C LYS A 164 -20.39 -14.45 -11.90
N LEU A 165 -20.13 -13.73 -10.80
CA LEU A 165 -21.13 -12.92 -10.10
C LEU A 165 -20.45 -12.06 -9.03
N PHE A 166 -20.54 -10.73 -9.17
CA PHE A 166 -20.75 -9.71 -8.11
C PHE A 166 -20.36 -8.31 -8.63
N HIS A 167 -21.32 -7.39 -8.77
CA HIS A 167 -21.06 -6.02 -9.26
C HIS A 167 -20.75 -5.00 -8.14
N GLY A 168 -20.92 -5.38 -6.87
CA GLY A 168 -20.80 -4.44 -5.74
C GLY A 168 -19.40 -3.84 -5.55
N ALA A 169 -18.34 -4.54 -5.96
CA ALA A 169 -16.96 -4.04 -5.89
C ALA A 169 -16.74 -2.85 -6.83
N PHE A 170 -17.22 -2.93 -8.07
CA PHE A 170 -17.09 -1.84 -9.05
C PHE A 170 -17.92 -0.61 -8.66
N LEU A 171 -19.10 -0.80 -8.08
CA LEU A 171 -19.91 0.31 -7.55
C LEU A 171 -19.16 1.05 -6.43
N LYS A 172 -18.63 0.32 -5.44
CA LYS A 172 -17.80 0.91 -4.37
C LYS A 172 -16.58 1.65 -4.95
N SER A 173 -15.90 1.03 -5.91
CA SER A 173 -14.78 1.63 -6.63
C SER A 173 -15.17 3.00 -7.24
N ILE A 174 -16.25 3.06 -8.01
CA ILE A 174 -16.72 4.32 -8.62
C ILE A 174 -17.08 5.36 -7.55
N LEU A 175 -17.76 4.97 -6.46
CA LEU A 175 -18.08 5.89 -5.37
C LEU A 175 -16.82 6.50 -4.75
N PHE A 176 -15.78 5.71 -4.50
CA PHE A 176 -14.50 6.22 -4.00
C PHE A 176 -13.81 7.17 -4.99
N LEU A 177 -13.91 6.90 -6.29
CA LEU A 177 -13.39 7.81 -7.31
C LEU A 177 -14.12 9.16 -7.28
N VAL A 178 -15.45 9.14 -7.19
CA VAL A 178 -16.27 10.37 -7.10
C VAL A 178 -15.90 11.16 -5.84
N PHE A 179 -15.86 10.52 -4.67
CA PHE A 179 -15.46 11.19 -3.43
C PHE A 179 -14.02 11.72 -3.47
N PHE A 180 -13.10 10.98 -4.09
CA PHE A 180 -11.73 11.46 -4.31
C PHE A 180 -11.72 12.76 -5.13
N GLN A 181 -12.46 12.82 -6.23
CA GLN A 181 -12.52 14.03 -7.06
C GLN A 181 -13.16 15.20 -6.33
N ILE A 182 -14.25 14.97 -5.57
CA ILE A 182 -14.88 16.00 -4.75
C ILE A 182 -13.87 16.59 -3.76
N ILE A 183 -13.15 15.74 -3.00
CA ILE A 183 -12.19 16.24 -2.01
C ILE A 183 -10.99 16.92 -2.69
N ARG A 184 -10.46 16.34 -3.78
CA ARG A 184 -9.32 16.91 -4.54
C ARG A 184 -9.60 18.33 -5.02
N ILE A 185 -10.82 18.60 -5.50
CA ILE A 185 -11.22 19.91 -6.01
C ILE A 185 -11.43 20.91 -4.86
N ASN A 186 -12.07 20.48 -3.78
CA ASN A 186 -12.47 21.38 -2.69
C ASN A 186 -11.36 21.62 -1.65
N ILE A 187 -10.40 20.71 -1.53
CA ILE A 187 -9.30 20.76 -0.55
C ILE A 187 -7.96 20.75 -1.29
N PRO A 188 -7.59 21.87 -1.94
CA PRO A 188 -6.32 22.00 -2.63
C PRO A 188 -5.16 21.97 -1.63
N LYS A 189 -3.96 21.56 -2.09
CA LYS A 189 -2.79 21.41 -1.20
C LYS A 189 -2.35 22.73 -0.57
N GLU A 190 -2.65 23.84 -1.22
CA GLU A 190 -2.32 25.21 -0.81
C GLU A 190 -2.93 25.54 0.57
N TYR A 191 -4.10 24.98 0.89
CA TYR A 191 -4.75 25.16 2.20
C TYR A 191 -3.93 24.62 3.37
N ILE A 192 -3.08 23.61 3.12
CA ILE A 192 -2.21 23.02 4.14
C ILE A 192 -0.76 23.52 4.06
N THR A 193 -0.32 24.13 2.96
CA THR A 193 1.08 24.57 2.78
C THR A 193 1.30 26.08 2.96
N GLN A 194 0.34 26.94 2.61
CA GLN A 194 0.56 28.40 2.55
C GLN A 194 0.17 29.15 3.84
N ASN A 195 -0.36 28.47 4.86
CA ASN A 195 -0.67 29.05 6.17
C ASN A 195 -1.66 30.24 6.16
N LEU A 196 -2.56 30.32 5.17
CA LEU A 196 -3.50 31.44 5.00
C LEU A 196 -4.77 31.32 5.84
N LEU A 197 -5.08 30.11 6.32
CA LEU A 197 -6.33 29.80 7.02
C LEU A 197 -6.15 29.76 8.55
N PRO A 198 -7.21 30.02 9.34
CA PRO A 198 -7.19 29.80 10.79
C PRO A 198 -6.86 28.36 11.18
N LEU A 199 -6.21 28.17 12.34
CA LEU A 199 -5.75 26.85 12.79
C LEU A 199 -6.82 25.74 12.79
N PRO A 200 -8.06 25.96 13.30
CA PRO A 200 -9.08 24.90 13.30
C PRO A 200 -9.46 24.45 11.88
N ILE A 201 -9.62 25.41 10.96
CA ILE A 201 -9.95 25.12 9.56
C ILE A 201 -8.80 24.34 8.90
N ARG A 202 -7.55 24.73 9.17
CA ARG A 202 -6.39 24.01 8.65
C ARG A 202 -6.29 22.58 9.13
N LEU A 203 -6.62 22.31 10.39
CA LEU A 203 -6.63 20.95 10.93
C LEU A 203 -7.68 20.09 10.21
N ILE A 204 -8.86 20.67 9.92
CA ILE A 204 -9.90 20.03 9.12
C ILE A 204 -9.41 19.79 7.68
N CYS A 205 -8.82 20.79 7.03
CA CYS A 205 -8.25 20.65 5.70
C CYS A 205 -7.14 19.61 5.66
N LEU A 206 -6.29 19.52 6.69
CA LEU A 206 -5.24 18.52 6.80
C LEU A 206 -5.81 17.10 6.90
N TYR A 207 -6.82 16.90 7.75
CA TYR A 207 -7.53 15.64 7.83
C TYR A 207 -8.15 15.26 6.48
N LEU A 208 -8.95 16.15 5.89
CA LEU A 208 -9.62 15.91 4.61
C LEU A 208 -8.64 15.68 3.47
N PHE A 209 -7.52 16.42 3.41
CA PHE A 209 -6.46 16.22 2.42
C PHE A 209 -5.89 14.80 2.50
N THR A 210 -5.65 14.29 3.71
CA THR A 210 -5.07 12.96 3.88
C THR A 210 -6.08 11.85 3.60
N VAL A 211 -7.33 11.97 4.06
CA VAL A 211 -8.42 11.04 3.73
C VAL A 211 -8.65 11.03 2.23
N GLY A 212 -8.78 12.21 1.61
CA GLY A 212 -8.96 12.38 0.17
C GLY A 212 -7.87 11.66 -0.61
N ASN A 213 -6.60 11.86 -0.25
CA ASN A 213 -5.51 11.15 -0.89
C ASN A 213 -5.50 9.64 -0.65
N ARG A 214 -6.13 9.12 0.41
CA ARG A 214 -6.33 7.67 0.60
C ARG A 214 -7.43 7.10 -0.30
N LEU A 215 -8.48 7.88 -0.60
CA LEU A 215 -9.62 7.43 -1.41
C LEU A 215 -9.23 6.89 -2.80
N LYS A 216 -8.16 7.43 -3.42
CA LYS A 216 -7.65 6.92 -4.70
C LYS A 216 -7.16 5.47 -4.62
N PHE A 217 -6.63 5.05 -3.46
CA PHE A 217 -6.24 3.67 -3.21
C PHE A 217 -7.46 2.77 -2.97
N TYR A 218 -8.51 3.29 -2.32
CA TYR A 218 -9.77 2.57 -2.15
C TYR A 218 -10.42 2.30 -3.50
N PHE A 219 -10.51 3.33 -4.35
CA PHE A 219 -10.93 3.18 -5.75
C PHE A 219 -10.19 2.04 -6.44
N VAL A 220 -8.85 2.13 -6.52
CA VAL A 220 -8.06 1.20 -7.33
C VAL A 220 -8.08 -0.23 -6.79
N TRP A 221 -8.10 -0.40 -5.46
CA TRP A 221 -8.10 -1.74 -4.85
C TRP A 221 -9.47 -2.42 -4.88
N TYR A 222 -10.59 -1.67 -4.78
CA TYR A 222 -11.92 -2.22 -5.04
C TYR A 222 -12.11 -2.57 -6.53
N PHE A 223 -11.54 -1.77 -7.44
CA PHE A 223 -11.54 -2.08 -8.87
C PHE A 223 -10.78 -3.38 -9.18
N SER A 224 -9.55 -3.49 -8.68
CA SER A 224 -8.74 -4.71 -8.83
C SER A 224 -9.45 -5.93 -8.24
N HIS A 225 -10.03 -5.78 -7.04
CA HIS A 225 -10.81 -6.84 -6.42
C HIS A 225 -11.94 -7.34 -7.33
N GLY A 226 -12.71 -6.44 -7.96
CA GLY A 226 -13.73 -6.83 -8.94
C GLY A 226 -13.15 -7.63 -10.12
N CYS A 227 -11.99 -7.24 -10.64
CA CYS A 227 -11.30 -7.98 -11.71
C CYS A 227 -10.82 -9.38 -11.23
N PHE A 228 -10.34 -9.48 -9.99
CA PHE A 228 -9.94 -10.74 -9.36
C PHE A 228 -11.14 -11.67 -9.10
N MET A 229 -12.30 -11.11 -8.72
CA MET A 229 -13.54 -11.88 -8.55
C MET A 229 -13.99 -12.52 -9.87
N PHE A 230 -13.88 -11.81 -11.00
CA PHE A 230 -14.11 -12.40 -12.33
C PHE A 230 -13.18 -13.57 -12.64
N GLN A 231 -12.14 -13.79 -11.84
CA GLN A 231 -11.16 -14.86 -11.98
C GLN A 231 -11.11 -15.78 -10.75
N ASN A 232 -12.21 -15.95 -10.02
CA ASN A 232 -12.33 -16.84 -8.83
C ASN A 232 -11.43 -16.49 -7.64
N PHE A 233 -10.95 -15.26 -7.56
CA PHE A 233 -10.25 -14.78 -6.38
C PHE A 233 -11.19 -13.96 -5.50
N SER A 234 -12.13 -14.64 -4.85
CA SER A 234 -13.22 -14.00 -4.08
C SER A 234 -12.76 -13.27 -2.81
N SER A 235 -11.59 -13.62 -2.26
CA SER A 235 -11.06 -13.06 -1.02
C SER A 235 -9.91 -12.05 -1.22
N LEU A 236 -9.51 -11.76 -2.47
CA LEU A 236 -8.40 -10.85 -2.76
C LEU A 236 -8.84 -9.39 -2.76
N LEU A 237 -9.12 -8.84 -1.58
CA LEU A 237 -9.34 -7.39 -1.38
C LEU A 237 -8.17 -6.80 -0.59
N ASN A 238 -7.50 -5.79 -1.14
CA ASN A 238 -6.27 -5.25 -0.56
C ASN A 238 -6.49 -4.25 0.60
N ILE A 239 -7.74 -4.05 1.02
CA ILE A 239 -8.12 -2.99 1.94
C ILE A 239 -9.41 -3.31 2.71
N ASP A 240 -9.51 -2.82 3.95
CA ASP A 240 -10.78 -2.70 4.67
C ASP A 240 -11.00 -1.24 5.09
N PHE A 241 -11.93 -0.56 4.40
CA PHE A 241 -12.17 0.88 4.57
C PHE A 241 -12.46 1.27 6.02
N PHE A 242 -13.41 0.58 6.66
CA PHE A 242 -13.83 0.95 8.01
C PHE A 242 -12.74 0.66 9.03
N LYS A 243 -12.03 -0.46 8.88
CA LYS A 243 -10.96 -0.79 9.83
C LYS A 243 -9.71 0.07 9.68
N VAL A 244 -9.51 0.68 8.50
CA VAL A 244 -8.47 1.69 8.31
C VAL A 244 -8.88 3.04 8.90
N GLU A 245 -10.03 3.57 8.50
CA GLU A 245 -10.45 4.91 8.93
C GLU A 245 -10.92 4.94 10.39
N LEU A 246 -11.28 3.80 11.00
CA LEU A 246 -11.69 3.72 12.41
C LEU A 246 -10.68 2.98 13.30
N ALA A 247 -9.44 2.80 12.80
CA ALA A 247 -8.37 2.11 13.53
C ALA A 247 -8.13 2.76 14.90
N THR A 248 -7.91 1.92 15.91
CA THR A 248 -7.64 2.36 17.29
C THR A 248 -6.15 2.30 17.65
N ASP A 249 -5.36 1.60 16.83
CA ASP A 249 -3.90 1.58 16.93
C ASP A 249 -3.22 1.42 15.56
N VAL A 250 -1.90 1.62 15.53
CA VAL A 250 -1.09 1.55 14.30
C VAL A 250 -1.05 0.13 13.73
N LYS A 251 -1.13 -0.90 14.57
CA LYS A 251 -1.11 -2.30 14.13
C LYS A 251 -2.41 -2.64 13.40
N GLU A 252 -3.55 -2.24 13.93
CA GLU A 252 -4.86 -2.38 13.28
C GLU A 252 -4.85 -1.70 11.91
N LEU A 253 -4.47 -0.42 11.86
CA LEU A 253 -4.31 0.33 10.61
C LEU A 253 -3.46 -0.45 9.59
N SER A 254 -2.28 -0.93 10.01
CA SER A 254 -1.33 -1.62 9.13
C SER A 254 -1.81 -3.00 8.67
N ASN A 255 -2.65 -3.69 9.45
CA ASN A 255 -3.18 -5.00 9.06
C ASN A 255 -4.27 -4.91 7.99
N TYR A 256 -4.92 -3.76 7.88
CA TYR A 256 -6.05 -3.54 6.99
C TYR A 256 -5.76 -2.61 5.83
N TRP A 257 -4.66 -1.84 5.88
CA TRP A 257 -4.14 -1.04 4.77
C TRP A 257 -3.12 -1.82 3.92
N ASN A 258 -3.33 -1.85 2.60
CA ASN A 258 -2.41 -2.51 1.65
C ASN A 258 -2.07 -3.95 2.06
N ILE A 259 -3.11 -4.72 2.39
CA ILE A 259 -3.05 -6.00 3.11
C ILE A 259 -2.00 -6.96 2.52
N TYR A 260 -1.97 -7.14 1.20
CA TYR A 260 -1.10 -8.14 0.56
C TYR A 260 0.37 -7.72 0.49
N ALA A 261 0.65 -6.41 0.43
CA ALA A 261 2.01 -5.93 0.62
C ALA A 261 2.44 -6.11 2.09
N GLY A 262 1.53 -5.86 3.04
CA GLY A 262 1.74 -6.11 4.46
C GLY A 262 2.04 -7.58 4.76
N VAL A 263 1.31 -8.52 4.16
CA VAL A 263 1.56 -9.97 4.26
C VAL A 263 2.94 -10.32 3.70
N TRP A 264 3.27 -9.84 2.49
CA TRP A 264 4.58 -10.06 1.89
C TRP A 264 5.73 -9.56 2.78
N LEU A 265 5.63 -8.31 3.25
CA LEU A 265 6.61 -7.69 4.15
C LEU A 265 6.75 -8.47 5.47
N LYS A 266 5.62 -8.93 6.01
CA LYS A 266 5.60 -9.68 7.26
C LYS A 266 6.28 -11.04 7.11
N ASP A 267 6.01 -11.74 6.01
CA ASP A 267 6.55 -13.07 5.75
C ASP A 267 8.01 -13.05 5.30
N CYS A 268 8.44 -11.99 4.60
CA CYS A 268 9.80 -11.86 4.11
C CYS A 268 10.74 -11.26 5.14
N PHE A 269 10.32 -10.23 5.89
CA PHE A 269 11.20 -9.44 6.75
C PHE A 269 10.81 -9.47 8.23
N PHE A 270 9.54 -9.20 8.55
CA PHE A 270 9.13 -9.05 9.95
C PHE A 270 9.29 -10.35 10.74
N ASN A 271 8.65 -11.44 10.31
CA ASN A 271 8.64 -12.71 11.04
C ASN A 271 10.06 -13.28 11.24
N PRO A 272 10.96 -13.30 10.23
CA PRO A 272 12.34 -13.74 10.42
C PRO A 272 13.13 -12.90 11.44
N ILE A 273 12.96 -11.57 11.44
CA ILE A 273 13.71 -10.67 12.34
C ILE A 273 13.09 -10.64 13.75
N ARG A 274 11.76 -10.83 13.84
CA ARG A 274 10.99 -10.74 15.08
C ARG A 274 11.50 -11.68 16.16
N ALA A 275 12.05 -12.84 15.77
CA ALA A 275 12.66 -13.81 16.68
C ALA A 275 13.75 -13.19 17.56
N LYS A 276 14.48 -12.18 17.05
CA LYS A 276 15.52 -11.45 17.79
C LYS A 276 14.95 -10.25 18.53
N SER A 277 14.17 -9.42 17.85
CA SER A 277 13.53 -8.24 18.45
C SER A 277 12.35 -7.78 17.63
N THR A 278 11.20 -7.62 18.30
CA THR A 278 9.99 -7.09 17.64
C THR A 278 10.16 -5.64 17.20
N PHE A 279 10.89 -4.83 17.97
CA PHE A 279 11.15 -3.43 17.63
C PHE A 279 12.00 -3.31 16.36
N TRP A 280 13.14 -4.01 16.32
CA TRP A 280 14.02 -3.99 15.14
C TRP A 280 13.36 -4.64 13.92
N ALA A 281 12.52 -5.66 14.11
CA ALA A 281 11.71 -6.21 13.04
C ALA A 281 10.76 -5.17 12.44
N SER A 282 10.07 -4.39 13.28
CA SER A 282 9.21 -3.29 12.81
C SER A 282 10.01 -2.23 12.05
N ILE A 283 11.11 -1.74 12.61
CA ILE A 283 11.95 -0.72 11.95
C ILE A 283 12.48 -1.23 10.61
N ALA A 284 13.06 -2.43 10.56
CA ALA A 284 13.60 -3.00 9.32
C ALA A 284 12.51 -3.22 8.26
N THR A 285 11.38 -3.80 8.65
CA THR A 285 10.26 -4.07 7.73
C THR A 285 9.70 -2.77 7.15
N THR A 286 9.49 -1.77 8.00
CA THR A 286 8.97 -0.47 7.55
C THR A 286 10.00 0.30 6.72
N THR A 287 11.30 0.16 7.02
CA THR A 287 12.38 0.72 6.18
C THR A 287 12.35 0.11 4.78
N VAL A 288 12.23 -1.23 4.67
CA VAL A 288 12.09 -1.90 3.38
C VAL A 288 10.81 -1.44 2.66
N SER A 289 9.70 -1.27 3.37
CA SER A 289 8.46 -0.71 2.81
C SER A 289 8.68 0.68 2.22
N ALA A 290 9.36 1.57 2.95
CA ALA A 290 9.66 2.92 2.48
C ALA A 290 10.56 2.90 1.24
N LEU A 291 11.63 2.11 1.26
CA LEU A 291 12.54 1.97 0.12
C LEU A 291 11.83 1.40 -1.11
N TRP A 292 10.89 0.47 -0.92
CA TRP A 292 10.07 -0.08 -2.01
C TRP A 292 9.18 0.98 -2.67
N HIS A 293 8.73 2.01 -1.94
CA HIS A 293 7.96 3.12 -2.52
C HIS A 293 8.82 4.10 -3.33
N GLY A 294 10.10 4.26 -3.00
CA GLY A 294 11.04 5.04 -3.80
C GLY A 294 12.12 5.74 -2.98
N ILE A 295 12.89 6.58 -3.68
CA ILE A 295 14.09 7.26 -3.14
C ILE A 295 13.74 8.49 -2.30
N ASN A 296 12.53 9.04 -2.47
CA ASN A 296 12.15 10.29 -1.82
C ASN A 296 12.16 10.14 -0.28
N PRO A 297 12.89 11.01 0.46
CA PRO A 297 13.03 10.90 1.91
C PRO A 297 11.69 11.01 2.66
N CYS A 298 10.68 11.66 2.07
CA CYS A 298 9.35 11.76 2.66
C CYS A 298 8.68 10.39 2.84
N TYR A 299 9.03 9.37 2.06
CA TYR A 299 8.59 8.00 2.33
C TYR A 299 9.13 7.51 3.67
N LEU A 300 10.45 7.60 3.87
CA LEU A 300 11.10 7.16 5.10
C LEU A 300 10.52 7.89 6.33
N ILE A 301 10.32 9.21 6.22
CA ILE A 301 9.73 10.04 7.27
C ILE A 301 8.34 9.52 7.67
N MET A 302 7.43 9.30 6.71
CA MET A 302 6.08 8.80 7.04
C MET A 302 6.17 7.45 7.74
N PHE A 303 6.85 6.50 7.10
CA PHE A 303 6.88 5.10 7.50
C PHE A 303 7.51 4.92 8.88
N LEU A 304 8.65 5.57 9.14
CA LEU A 304 9.30 5.51 10.45
C LEU A 304 8.47 6.24 11.52
N SER A 305 7.91 7.41 11.23
CA SER A 305 7.11 8.16 12.21
C SER A 305 5.87 7.40 12.66
N ILE A 306 5.15 6.76 11.74
CA ILE A 306 4.00 5.92 12.08
C ILE A 306 4.44 4.69 12.90
N THR A 307 5.55 4.06 12.51
CA THR A 307 6.06 2.86 13.21
C THR A 307 6.51 3.17 14.64
N THR A 308 7.24 4.27 14.86
CA THR A 308 7.70 4.68 16.20
C THR A 308 6.53 5.15 17.06
N SER A 309 5.51 5.79 16.47
CA SER A 309 4.27 6.18 17.15
C SER A 309 3.49 4.99 17.72
N ASN A 310 3.66 3.78 17.18
CA ASN A 310 2.93 2.58 17.64
C ASN A 310 3.14 2.29 19.13
N VAL A 311 4.37 2.46 19.64
CA VAL A 311 4.66 2.23 21.06
C VAL A 311 3.92 3.24 21.92
N VAL A 312 3.94 4.51 21.51
CA VAL A 312 3.26 5.61 22.20
C VAL A 312 1.76 5.38 22.22
N VAL A 313 1.16 5.11 21.06
CA VAL A 313 -0.27 4.82 20.88
C VAL A 313 -0.72 3.66 21.75
N LYS A 314 0.03 2.55 21.74
CA LYS A 314 -0.31 1.37 22.54
C LYS A 314 -0.29 1.66 24.04
N ASN A 315 0.73 2.37 24.52
CA ASN A 315 0.84 2.75 25.93
C ASN A 315 -0.25 3.75 26.33
N ASN A 316 -0.58 4.70 25.47
CA ASN A 316 -1.72 5.61 25.69
C ASN A 316 -3.03 4.83 25.79
N ASN A 317 -3.28 3.84 24.93
CA ASN A 317 -4.48 3.01 25.00
C ASN A 317 -4.56 2.20 26.32
N ILE A 318 -3.42 1.80 26.90
CA ILE A 318 -3.38 1.17 28.24
C ILE A 318 -3.79 2.18 29.32
N LEU A 319 -3.24 3.40 29.28
CA LEU A 319 -3.60 4.46 30.23
C LEU A 319 -5.07 4.86 30.11
N ILE A 320 -5.56 5.06 28.87
CA ILE A 320 -6.96 5.37 28.59
C ILE A 320 -7.86 4.25 29.11
N ARG A 321 -7.52 2.98 28.88
CA ARG A 321 -8.30 1.84 29.41
C ARG A 321 -8.38 1.86 30.94
N LYS A 322 -7.30 2.27 31.62
CA LYS A 322 -7.26 2.33 33.09
C LYS A 322 -8.08 3.50 33.64
N PHE A 323 -7.88 4.70 33.10
CA PHE A 323 -8.44 5.93 33.67
C PHE A 323 -9.79 6.33 33.06
N CYS A 324 -10.04 6.00 31.79
CA CYS A 324 -11.23 6.37 31.04
C CYS A 324 -11.76 5.20 30.17
N PRO A 325 -12.10 4.03 30.76
CA PRO A 325 -12.45 2.82 30.01
C PRO A 325 -13.63 3.01 29.05
N SER A 326 -14.65 3.78 29.45
CA SER A 326 -15.83 4.09 28.63
C SER A 326 -15.49 4.89 27.37
N MET A 327 -14.42 5.68 27.41
CA MET A 327 -13.99 6.54 26.30
C MET A 327 -12.87 5.91 25.46
N LEU A 328 -12.45 4.67 25.75
CA LEU A 328 -11.32 4.02 25.08
C LEU A 328 -11.43 4.07 23.57
N TRP A 329 -12.57 3.68 23.02
CA TRP A 329 -12.79 3.64 21.57
C TRP A 329 -12.71 5.02 20.92
N ILE A 330 -13.23 6.05 21.60
CA ILE A 330 -13.26 7.42 21.07
C ILE A 330 -11.85 8.02 21.12
N LEU A 331 -11.21 7.99 22.29
CA LEU A 331 -9.90 8.59 22.50
C LEU A 331 -8.80 7.89 21.68
N SER A 332 -8.87 6.56 21.54
CA SER A 332 -7.93 5.81 20.68
C SER A 332 -8.06 6.22 19.21
N ARG A 333 -9.29 6.44 18.72
CA ARG A 333 -9.54 6.91 17.35
C ARG A 333 -9.09 8.34 17.14
N VAL A 334 -9.40 9.25 18.08
CA VAL A 334 -8.94 10.65 18.01
C VAL A 334 -7.42 10.71 17.94
N GLN A 335 -6.73 9.94 18.78
CA GLN A 335 -5.28 9.79 18.71
C GLN A 335 -4.81 9.30 17.33
N MET A 336 -5.44 8.25 16.79
CA MET A 336 -5.08 7.76 15.46
C MET A 336 -5.36 8.77 14.35
N PHE A 337 -6.41 9.59 14.45
CA PHE A 337 -6.66 10.69 13.53
C PHE A 337 -5.57 11.75 13.58
N VAL A 338 -5.10 12.14 14.77
CA VAL A 338 -3.97 13.07 14.91
C VAL A 338 -2.73 12.49 14.24
N ILE A 339 -2.35 11.26 14.57
CA ILE A 339 -1.12 10.61 14.05
C ILE A 339 -1.18 10.46 12.53
N THR A 340 -2.27 9.90 12.01
CA THR A 340 -2.41 9.64 10.57
C THR A 340 -2.53 10.93 9.77
N SER A 341 -3.30 11.92 10.24
CA SER A 341 -3.44 13.19 9.53
C SER A 341 -2.17 14.02 9.53
N TYR A 342 -1.34 13.88 10.58
CA TYR A 342 -0.12 14.67 10.72
C TYR A 342 1.08 14.09 9.94
N PHE A 343 1.28 12.76 9.97
CA PHE A 343 2.45 12.12 9.35
C PHE A 343 2.24 11.63 7.92
N THR A 344 1.01 11.27 7.53
CA THR A 344 0.72 10.81 6.16
C THR A 344 0.91 11.88 5.06
N PRO A 345 0.73 13.20 5.29
CA PRO A 345 1.04 14.22 4.28
C PRO A 345 2.44 14.10 3.70
N SER A 346 3.41 13.60 4.47
CA SER A 346 4.76 13.31 3.99
C SER A 346 4.74 12.42 2.73
N PHE A 347 3.93 11.36 2.73
CA PHE A 347 3.80 10.45 1.59
C PHE A 347 3.05 11.05 0.40
N PHE A 348 2.16 12.01 0.63
CA PHE A 348 1.34 12.61 -0.44
C PHE A 348 2.00 13.83 -1.09
N LEU A 349 2.70 14.65 -0.30
CA LEU A 349 3.37 15.85 -0.80
C LEU A 349 4.68 15.52 -1.53
N LEU A 350 5.45 14.54 -1.02
CA LEU A 350 6.76 14.15 -1.58
C LEU A 350 7.73 15.32 -1.77
N ASN A 351 7.55 16.40 -1.01
CA ASN A 351 8.41 17.57 -1.00
C ASN A 351 8.67 17.97 0.46
N LEU A 352 9.94 18.01 0.85
CA LEU A 352 10.32 18.30 2.25
C LEU A 352 9.97 19.73 2.65
N SER A 353 10.12 20.71 1.76
CA SER A 353 9.79 22.11 2.04
C SER A 353 8.29 22.28 2.27
N GLU A 354 7.46 21.72 1.40
CA GLU A 354 6.00 21.74 1.56
C GLU A 354 5.58 21.02 2.86
N LEU A 355 6.17 19.86 3.17
CA LEU A 355 5.90 19.11 4.39
C LEU A 355 6.24 19.93 5.65
N ILE A 356 7.43 20.53 5.69
CA ILE A 356 7.86 21.37 6.82
C ILE A 356 6.93 22.58 6.96
N SER A 357 6.53 23.22 5.85
CA SER A 357 5.57 24.34 5.90
C SER A 357 4.23 23.90 6.47
N THR A 358 3.72 22.73 6.05
CA THR A 358 2.50 22.14 6.61
C THR A 358 2.62 21.90 8.11
N TRP A 359 3.70 21.29 8.56
CA TRP A 359 3.93 21.05 9.99
C TRP A 359 4.10 22.33 10.79
N LYS A 360 4.84 23.31 10.27
CA LYS A 360 5.04 24.61 10.91
C LYS A 360 3.72 25.29 11.19
N GLY A 361 2.82 25.32 10.22
CA GLY A 361 1.59 26.06 10.40
C GLY A 361 0.50 25.35 11.21
N VAL A 362 0.62 24.03 11.45
CA VAL A 362 -0.14 23.37 12.53
C VAL A 362 0.67 23.29 13.82
N TYR A 363 1.67 24.15 13.98
CA TYR A 363 2.51 24.30 15.18
C TYR A 363 3.13 23.00 15.67
N TYR A 364 3.51 22.13 14.73
CA TYR A 364 4.09 20.82 15.00
C TYR A 364 3.25 19.93 15.95
N ILE A 365 1.92 20.06 15.95
CA ILE A 365 1.01 19.42 16.91
C ILE A 365 1.23 17.90 17.07
N GLY A 366 1.54 17.17 15.99
CA GLY A 366 1.81 15.73 16.09
C GLY A 366 3.10 15.39 16.85
N HIS A 367 4.17 16.17 16.66
CA HIS A 367 5.40 16.00 17.44
C HIS A 367 5.18 16.39 18.90
N VAL A 368 4.47 17.50 19.15
CA VAL A 368 4.12 17.93 20.52
C VAL A 368 3.28 16.86 21.22
N PHE A 369 2.32 16.25 20.52
CA PHE A 369 1.51 15.15 21.03
C PHE A 369 2.33 13.91 21.40
N LEU A 370 3.28 13.51 20.54
CA LEU A 370 4.16 12.38 20.84
C LEU A 370 5.08 12.68 22.03
N ALA A 371 5.67 13.87 22.09
CA ALA A 371 6.57 14.27 23.17
C ALA A 371 5.84 14.33 24.51
N SER A 372 4.66 14.96 24.56
CA SER A 372 3.85 15.03 25.78
C SER A 372 3.38 13.65 26.23
N SER A 373 2.98 12.79 25.29
CA SER A 373 2.61 11.40 25.58
C SER A 373 3.78 10.61 26.17
N LEU A 374 5.00 10.76 25.62
CA LEU A 374 6.19 10.08 26.13
C LEU A 374 6.55 10.54 27.55
N ILE A 375 6.46 11.84 27.84
CA ILE A 375 6.68 12.40 29.18
C ILE A 375 5.65 11.81 30.16
N LEU A 376 4.37 11.83 29.80
CA LEU A 376 3.30 11.25 30.62
C LEU A 376 3.52 9.76 30.88
N GLN A 377 3.92 9.01 29.84
CA GLN A 377 4.23 7.58 29.96
C GLN A 377 5.45 7.30 30.84
N ALA A 378 6.46 8.18 30.83
CA ALA A 378 7.61 8.08 31.72
C ALA A 378 7.18 8.28 33.18
N ILE A 379 6.34 9.29 33.45
CA ILE A 379 5.77 9.54 34.79
C ILE A 379 4.92 8.36 35.26
N LEU A 380 4.08 7.80 34.38
CA LEU A 380 3.14 6.71 34.70
C LEU A 380 3.69 5.31 34.39
N LYS A 381 5.01 5.15 34.27
CA LYS A 381 5.66 3.90 33.86
C LYS A 381 5.30 2.70 34.75
N SER A 382 5.22 2.91 36.06
CA SER A 382 4.83 1.86 37.03
C SER A 382 3.41 1.37 36.76
N THR A 383 2.47 2.29 36.53
CA THR A 383 1.09 1.99 36.18
C THR A 383 0.98 1.20 34.88
N ILE A 384 1.69 1.60 33.83
CA ILE A 384 1.69 0.88 32.54
C ILE A 384 2.19 -0.55 32.72
N ASN A 385 3.28 -0.73 33.48
CA ASN A 385 3.86 -2.06 33.73
C ASN A 385 2.91 -2.97 34.52
N GLN A 386 2.22 -2.44 35.54
CA GLN A 386 1.22 -3.18 36.31
C GLN A 386 0.06 -3.65 35.41
N GLU A 387 -0.49 -2.79 34.57
CA GLU A 387 -1.58 -3.15 33.66
C GLU A 387 -1.13 -4.16 32.59
N LEU A 388 0.08 -4.01 32.06
CA LEU A 388 0.66 -5.01 31.13
C LEU A 388 0.79 -6.39 31.78
N GLN A 389 1.18 -6.47 33.05
CA GLN A 389 1.27 -7.72 33.78
C GLN A 389 -0.12 -8.34 34.01
N LYS A 390 -1.12 -7.53 34.40
CA LYS A 390 -2.51 -7.98 34.53
C LYS A 390 -3.04 -8.57 33.22
N CYS A 391 -2.86 -7.87 32.10
CA CYS A 391 -3.28 -8.36 30.79
C CYS A 391 -2.62 -9.69 30.44
N LYS A 392 -1.30 -9.85 30.68
CA LYS A 392 -0.58 -11.11 30.43
C LYS A 392 -1.09 -12.27 31.28
N ARG A 393 -1.44 -12.02 32.55
CA ARG A 393 -2.01 -13.04 33.45
C ARG A 393 -3.38 -13.49 32.95
N ALA A 394 -4.24 -12.54 32.58
CA ALA A 394 -5.57 -12.82 32.04
C ALA A 394 -5.53 -13.60 30.72
N THR A 395 -4.55 -13.35 29.84
CA THR A 395 -4.41 -14.12 28.58
C THR A 395 -3.96 -15.55 28.84
N LYS A 396 -3.05 -15.76 29.80
CA LYS A 396 -2.60 -17.11 30.17
C LYS A 396 -3.71 -17.94 30.83
N SER A 397 -4.53 -17.33 31.67
CA SER A 397 -5.69 -18.02 32.27
C SER A 397 -6.75 -18.37 31.23
N SER A 398 -7.01 -17.51 30.23
CA SER A 398 -7.98 -17.82 29.17
C SER A 398 -7.51 -18.93 28.21
N THR A 399 -6.21 -19.11 28.03
CA THR A 399 -5.64 -20.20 27.21
C THR A 399 -5.41 -21.49 27.99
N ALA A 400 -5.55 -21.48 29.32
CA ALA A 400 -5.43 -22.67 30.17
C ALA A 400 -6.81 -23.29 30.51
N CYS A 401 -7.90 -22.60 30.19
CA CYS A 401 -9.29 -23.06 30.38
C CYS A 401 -9.96 -23.55 29.06
N ASN A 402 -9.18 -23.68 27.97
CA ASN A 402 -9.57 -24.36 26.74
C ASN A 402 -8.55 -25.49 26.49
#